data_AF-A0A920RLI6-F1
#
_entry.id   AF-A0A920RLI6-F1
#
_cell.length_a   1.000
_cell.length_b   1.000
_cell.length_c   1.000
_cell.angle_alpha   90.00
_cell.angle_beta   90.00
_cell.angle_gamma   90.00
#
_symmetry.space_group_name_H-M   'P 1'
#
loop_
_entity.id
_entity.type
_entity.pdbx_description
1 polymer ?
#
loop_
_entity_poly.entity_id
_entity_poly.type
_entity_poly.pdbx_seq_one_letter_code
_entity_poly.pdbx_strand_id
1 'polypeptide(L)' 'MASQLADDGYSLQGWIAATALHGWDTETIDAIGFTYRVHDNEMGDQALALGEEFPFDRDPSLWSVLTLSGAAG' A
#
# COMPACT_ATOMS: atom_id res chain seq x y z
N MET A 1 10.17 10.38 -2.02
CA MET A 1 9.13 10.54 -0.98
C MET A 1 8.85 12.02 -0.82
N ALA A 2 7.59 12.40 -0.73
CA ALA A 2 7.17 13.78 -0.48
C ALA A 2 5.98 13.78 0.50
N SER A 3 5.91 14.81 1.33
CA SER A 3 4.74 15.11 2.17
C SER A 3 4.42 16.60 2.06
N GLN A 4 3.12 16.92 1.99
CA GLN A 4 2.65 18.30 1.90
C GLN A 4 1.39 18.48 2.75
N LEU A 5 1.34 19.54 3.54
CA LEU A 5 0.13 19.96 4.25
C LEU A 5 -0.80 20.73 3.29
N ALA A 6 -2.10 20.50 3.43
CA ALA A 6 -3.17 21.23 2.76
C ALA A 6 -4.11 21.83 3.82
N ASP A 7 -4.98 22.76 3.42
CA ASP A 7 -5.89 23.45 4.34
C ASP A 7 -6.88 22.49 5.03
N ASP A 8 -7.12 21.31 4.43
CA ASP A 8 -8.06 20.29 4.89
C ASP A 8 -7.40 18.92 5.17
N GLY A 9 -6.07 18.84 5.19
CA GLY A 9 -5.37 17.58 5.48
C GLY A 9 -3.92 17.53 5.00
N TYR A 10 -3.51 16.39 4.46
CA TYR A 10 -2.15 16.18 3.96
C TYR A 10 -2.10 15.23 2.78
N SER A 11 -1.07 15.38 1.95
CA SER A 11 -0.72 14.46 0.89
C SER A 11 0.58 13.74 1.25
N LEU A 12 0.57 12.41 1.13
CA LEU A 12 1.75 11.56 1.29
C LEU A 12 2.01 10.82 -0.02
N GLN A 13 3.23 10.95 -0.52
CA GLN A 13 3.68 10.20 -1.70
C GLN A 13 4.87 9.31 -1.35
N GLY A 14 4.65 7.99 -1.47
CA GLY A 14 5.68 6.96 -1.39
C GLY A 14 5.96 6.37 -2.77
N TRP A 15 7.22 5.98 -2.99
CA TRP A 15 7.61 5.16 -4.13
C TRP A 15 8.34 3.94 -3.60
N ILE A 16 7.85 2.75 -3.93
CA ILE A 16 8.49 1.47 -3.64
C ILE A 16 9.08 0.99 -4.96
N ALA A 17 10.41 0.95 -5.04
CA ALA A 17 11.09 0.47 -6.24
C ALA A 17 10.84 -1.03 -6.43
N ALA A 18 10.72 -1.49 -7.67
CA ALA A 18 10.55 -2.91 -7.98
C ALA A 18 11.68 -3.77 -7.37
N THR A 19 12.91 -3.26 -7.35
CA THR A 19 14.07 -3.93 -6.74
C THR A 19 13.95 -4.13 -5.22
N ALA A 20 13.04 -3.43 -4.54
CA ALA A 20 12.79 -3.65 -3.12
C ALA A 20 11.92 -4.89 -2.86
N LEU A 21 11.15 -5.32 -3.87
CA LEU A 21 10.28 -6.49 -3.82
C LEU A 21 11.09 -7.71 -4.27
N HIS A 22 11.85 -8.27 -3.34
CA HIS A 22 12.71 -9.42 -3.61
C HIS A 22 11.90 -10.63 -4.08
N GLY A 23 12.31 -11.24 -5.19
CA GLY A 23 11.60 -12.37 -5.80
C GLY A 23 10.38 -11.99 -6.61
N TRP A 24 10.05 -10.69 -6.73
CA TRP A 24 9.05 -10.21 -7.66
C TRP A 24 9.69 -9.97 -9.04
N ASP A 25 9.16 -10.65 -10.04
CA ASP A 25 9.51 -10.47 -11.45
C ASP A 25 8.29 -9.93 -12.20
N THR A 26 8.40 -8.69 -12.69
CA THR A 26 7.32 -7.98 -13.40
C THR A 26 6.91 -8.64 -14.71
N GLU A 27 7.75 -9.50 -15.31
CA GLU A 27 7.40 -10.19 -16.55
C GLU A 27 6.51 -11.41 -16.30
N THR A 28 6.57 -12.00 -15.10
CA THR A 28 5.90 -13.26 -14.77
C THR A 28 4.87 -13.13 -13.65
N ILE A 29 4.94 -12.06 -12.85
CA ILE A 29 4.06 -11.80 -11.71
C ILE A 29 3.39 -10.43 -11.91
N ASP A 30 2.14 -10.46 -12.36
CA ASP A 30 1.29 -9.29 -12.63
C ASP A 30 0.36 -8.95 -11.47
N ALA A 31 0.38 -9.72 -10.38
CA ALA A 31 -0.46 -9.49 -9.22
C ALA A 31 0.31 -9.74 -7.92
N ILE A 32 0.14 -8.85 -6.95
CA ILE A 32 0.75 -8.96 -5.62
C ILE A 32 -0.31 -8.77 -4.54
N GLY A 33 -0.09 -9.41 -3.38
CA GLY A 33 -0.82 -9.04 -2.17
C GLY A 33 -0.44 -7.63 -1.74
N PHE A 34 -1.42 -6.80 -1.43
CA PHE A 34 -1.24 -5.41 -1.02
C PHE A 34 -2.23 -5.02 0.08
N THR A 35 -1.73 -4.30 1.07
CA THR A 35 -2.51 -3.60 2.09
C THR A 35 -1.77 -2.34 2.52
N TYR A 36 -2.48 -1.38 3.11
CA TYR A 36 -1.88 -0.23 3.76
C TYR A 36 -2.64 0.14 5.03
N ARG A 37 -1.93 0.81 5.94
CA ARG A 37 -2.46 1.48 7.13
C ARG A 37 -1.84 2.86 7.23
N VAL A 38 -2.69 3.89 7.34
CA VAL A 38 -2.29 5.25 7.70
C VAL A 38 -2.77 5.47 9.12
N HIS A 39 -1.83 5.70 10.04
CA HIS A 39 -2.12 5.99 11.44
C HIS A 39 -2.10 7.51 11.63
N ASP A 40 -3.25 8.07 11.99
CA ASP A 40 -3.40 9.48 12.30
C ASP A 40 -3.83 9.64 13.77
N ASN A 41 -3.12 10.48 14.53
CA ASN A 41 -3.40 10.66 15.96
C ASN A 41 -4.72 11.40 16.23
N GLU A 42 -5.24 12.16 15.28
CA GLU A 42 -6.45 12.97 15.43
C GLU A 42 -7.66 12.30 14.76
N MET A 43 -7.45 11.70 13.58
CA MET A 43 -8.51 11.03 12.79
C MET A 43 -8.61 9.52 13.02
N GLY A 44 -7.63 8.92 13.68
CA GLY A 44 -7.54 7.48 13.87
C GLY A 44 -6.98 6.76 12.64
N ASP A 45 -7.34 5.50 12.50
CA ASP A 45 -6.74 4.61 11.52
C ASP A 45 -7.52 4.54 10.22
N GLN A 46 -6.82 4.74 9.11
CA GLN A 46 -7.33 4.44 7.79
C GLN A 46 -6.59 3.23 7.22
N ALA A 47 -7.36 2.18 6.88
CA ALA A 47 -6.84 1.00 6.22
C ALA A 47 -7.52 0.78 4.85
N LEU A 48 -6.87 0.01 3.97
CA LEU A 48 -7.40 -0.25 2.62
C LEU A 48 -8.74 -1.02 2.64
N ALA A 49 -8.84 -2.08 3.44
CA ALA A 49 -9.98 -3.01 3.41
C ALA A 49 -10.36 -3.54 4.79
N LEU A 50 -9.37 -3.96 5.59
CA LEU A 50 -9.59 -4.52 6.92
C LEU A 50 -9.09 -3.54 7.98
N GLY A 51 -9.93 -3.27 8.98
CA GLY A 51 -9.58 -2.45 10.12
C GLY A 51 -8.61 -3.13 11.09
N GLU A 52 -8.17 -2.42 12.12
CA GLU A 52 -7.20 -2.87 13.13
C GLU A 52 -7.62 -4.12 13.91
N GLU A 53 -8.90 -4.50 13.84
CA GLU A 53 -9.43 -5.74 14.43
C GLU A 53 -8.90 -7.01 13.74
N PHE A 54 -8.32 -6.89 12.54
CA PHE A 54 -7.73 -7.99 11.78
C PHE A 54 -6.20 -7.91 11.78
N PRO A 55 -5.48 -9.06 11.90
CA PRO A 55 -4.02 -9.11 12.00
C PRO A 55 -3.32 -8.99 10.64
N PHE A 56 -3.70 -8.01 9.80
CA PHE A 56 -3.13 -7.85 8.46
C PHE A 56 -1.63 -7.51 8.46
N ASP A 57 -1.06 -7.10 9.60
CA ASP A 57 0.38 -6.88 9.79
C ASP A 57 1.19 -8.19 9.82
N ARG A 58 0.55 -9.30 10.21
CA ARG A 58 1.19 -10.61 10.42
C ARG A 58 0.60 -11.74 9.58
N ASP A 59 -0.57 -11.53 8.99
CA ASP A 59 -1.25 -12.50 8.14
C ASP A 59 -1.44 -11.95 6.71
N PRO A 60 -0.54 -12.31 5.76
CA PRO A 60 -0.65 -11.90 4.37
C PRO A 60 -1.87 -12.44 3.63
N SER A 61 -2.58 -13.46 4.17
CA SER A 61 -3.79 -14.00 3.53
C SER A 61 -4.96 -13.01 3.54
N LEU A 62 -4.87 -12.00 4.40
CA LEU A 62 -5.85 -10.94 4.56
C LEU A 62 -5.66 -9.78 3.58
N TRP A 63 -4.60 -9.80 2.77
CA TRP A 63 -4.29 -8.70 1.86
C TRP A 63 -5.18 -8.74 0.64
N SER A 64 -5.50 -7.55 0.13
CA SER A 64 -6.16 -7.43 -1.18
C SER A 64 -5.18 -7.78 -2.29
N VAL A 65 -5.69 -8.16 -3.46
CA VAL A 65 -4.85 -8.38 -4.64
C VAL A 65 -4.75 -7.08 -5.43
N LEU A 66 -3.54 -6.58 -5.61
CA LEU A 66 -3.22 -5.48 -6.51
C LEU A 66 -2.72 -6.05 -7.84
N THR A 67 -3.51 -5.88 -8.89
CA THR A 67 -3.08 -6.18 -10.26
C THR A 67 -2.26 -5.02 -10.82
N LEU A 68 -1.11 -5.34 -11.38
CA LEU A 68 -0.13 -4.42 -11.91
C LEU A 68 -0.24 -4.45 -13.43
N SER A 69 -0.96 -3.47 -13.98
CA SER A 69 -0.87 -3.20 -15.41
C SER A 69 0.51 -2.62 -15.68
N GLY A 70 1.34 -3.29 -16.48
CA GLY A 70 2.59 -2.70 -16.97
C GLY A 70 2.35 -1.30 -17.52
N ALA A 71 3.37 -0.43 -17.44
CA ALA A 71 3.27 0.92 -17.97
C ALA A 71 2.75 0.84 -19.42
N ALA A 72 1.56 1.38 -19.68
CA ALA A 72 1.07 1.55 -21.04
C ALA A 72 2.16 2.32 -21.80
N GLY A 73 2.77 1.65 -22.79
CA GLY A 73 3.67 2.27 -23.75
C GLY A 73 2.94 3.28 -24.62
#